data_AF-A0A3B9NAH5-F1
#
_entry.id   AF-A0A3B9NAH5-F1
#
_cell.length_a   1.000
_cell.length_b   1.000
_cell.length_c   1.000
_cell.angle_alpha   90.00
_cell.angle_beta   90.00
_cell.angle_gamma   90.00
#
_symmetry.space_group_name_H-M   'P 1'
#
loop_
_entity.id
_entity.type
_entity.pdbx_description
1 polymer ?
#
loop_
_entity_poly.entity_id
_entity_poly.type
_entity_poly.pdbx_seq_one_letter_code
_entity_poly.pdbx_strand_id
1 'polypeptide(L)' 'GEEINRDNYNGDFAQTPMFLGTSDPDLHVPLERLEATVAILEQMNANVKLMVYQNAGHSINREEIDLANEFVL' A
#
# COMPACT_ATOMS: atom_id res chain seq x y z
N GLY A 1 -5.29 -13.12 -6.32
CA GLY A 1 -5.09 -14.57 -6.48
C GLY A 1 -4.60 -15.15 -5.17
N GLU A 2 -4.63 -16.47 -5.04
CA GLU A 2 -4.15 -17.16 -3.83
C GLU A 2 -2.64 -16.94 -3.64
N GLU A 3 -1.86 -17.04 -4.71
CA GLU A 3 -0.40 -16.87 -4.71
C GLU A 3 0.06 -15.62 -5.46
N ILE A 4 1.25 -15.12 -5.09
CA ILE A 4 1.93 -14.03 -5.80
C ILE A 4 2.84 -14.64 -6.86
N ASN A 5 2.55 -14.39 -8.14
CA ASN A 5 3.51 -14.66 -9.21
C ASN A 5 4.41 -13.43 -9.42
N ARG A 6 5.67 -13.53 -8.97
CA ARG A 6 6.66 -12.45 -9.05
C ARG A 6 7.01 -12.06 -10.49
N ASP A 7 6.91 -12.99 -11.44
CA ASP A 7 7.25 -12.75 -12.86
C ASP A 7 6.33 -11.73 -13.54
N ASN A 8 5.18 -11.41 -12.93
CA ASN A 8 4.25 -10.40 -13.42
C ASN A 8 4.73 -8.96 -13.15
N TYR A 9 5.68 -8.77 -12.23
CA TYR A 9 6.07 -7.45 -11.71
C TYR A 9 7.44 -7.07 -12.23
N ASN A 10 7.47 -6.36 -13.36
CA ASN A 10 8.70 -5.94 -14.05
C ASN A 10 8.67 -4.43 -14.32
N GLY A 11 9.85 -3.84 -14.46
CA GLY A 11 10.02 -2.41 -14.72
C GLY A 11 10.61 -1.65 -13.54
N ASP A 12 10.50 -0.33 -13.60
CA ASP A 12 11.06 0.61 -12.62
C ASP A 12 10.09 1.79 -12.45
N PHE A 13 9.72 2.10 -11.21
CA PHE A 13 8.83 3.21 -10.88
C PHE A 13 9.54 4.55 -10.74
N ALA A 14 10.86 4.61 -10.92
CA ALA A 14 11.68 5.82 -10.90
C ALA A 14 11.40 6.71 -9.69
N GLN A 15 11.32 6.12 -8.50
CA GLN A 15 11.02 6.78 -7.23
C GLN A 15 9.65 7.47 -7.18
N THR A 16 8.68 7.03 -7.99
CA THR A 16 7.31 7.54 -7.96
C THR A 16 6.73 7.41 -6.54
N PRO A 17 6.19 8.50 -5.95
CA PRO A 17 5.57 8.46 -4.63
C PRO A 17 4.26 7.67 -4.67
N MET A 18 4.10 6.72 -3.76
CA MET A 18 2.90 5.89 -3.62
C MET A 18 2.48 5.81 -2.15
N PHE A 19 1.26 6.25 -1.86
CA PHE A 19 0.65 6.12 -0.54
C PHE A 19 -0.29 4.91 -0.51
N LEU A 20 -0.17 4.07 0.52
CA LEU A 20 -1.06 2.94 0.79
C LEU A 20 -1.60 3.05 2.22
N GLY A 21 -2.93 3.06 2.38
CA GLY A 21 -3.62 3.04 3.68
C GLY A 21 -4.45 1.77 3.84
N THR A 22 -4.49 1.21 5.05
CA THR A 22 -5.37 0.07 5.37
C THR A 22 -5.76 0.02 6.84
N SER A 23 -6.81 -0.74 7.16
CA SER A 23 -7.16 -1.08 8.53
C SER A 23 -6.58 -2.44 8.92
N ASP A 24 -6.25 -2.60 10.20
CA ASP A 24 -5.99 -3.89 10.83
C ASP A 24 -6.91 -4.06 12.06
N PRO A 25 -7.85 -5.02 12.06
CA PRO A 25 -8.19 -5.90 10.93
C PRO A 25 -8.97 -5.16 9.82
N ASP A 26 -8.80 -5.61 8.58
CA ASP A 26 -9.73 -5.37 7.46
C ASP A 26 -10.20 -6.75 6.95
N LEU A 27 -11.52 -6.97 6.94
CA LEU A 27 -12.13 -8.25 6.55
C LEU A 27 -11.94 -8.58 5.06
N HIS A 28 -11.67 -7.58 4.24
CA HIS A 28 -11.49 -7.73 2.80
C HIS A 28 -10.02 -7.82 2.40
N VAL A 29 -9.13 -7.19 3.17
CA VAL A 29 -7.71 -7.06 2.82
C VAL A 29 -6.84 -7.46 4.01
N PRO A 30 -6.35 -8.71 4.06
CA PRO A 30 -5.40 -9.13 5.08
C PRO A 30 -4.13 -8.28 5.02
N LEU A 31 -3.60 -7.88 6.19
CA LEU A 31 -2.41 -7.05 6.29
C LEU A 31 -1.20 -7.64 5.55
N GLU A 32 -0.99 -8.96 5.66
CA GLU A 32 0.10 -9.68 4.99
C GLU A 32 0.10 -9.50 3.45
N ARG A 33 -1.09 -9.36 2.84
CA ARG A 33 -1.21 -9.12 1.40
C ARG A 33 -0.76 -7.71 1.02
N LEU A 34 -1.01 -6.74 1.90
CA LEU A 34 -0.58 -5.38 1.69
C LEU A 34 0.93 -5.23 1.91
N GLU A 35 1.48 -5.84 2.96
CA GLU A 35 2.93 -5.89 3.19
C GLU A 35 3.68 -6.50 2.01
N ALA A 36 3.14 -7.59 1.43
CA ALA A 36 3.72 -8.17 0.22
C ALA A 36 3.64 -7.23 -1.00
N THR A 37 2.58 -6.42 -1.09
CA THR A 37 2.45 -5.39 -2.14
C THR A 37 3.51 -4.31 -1.97
N VAL A 38 3.68 -3.78 -0.75
CA VAL A 38 4.70 -2.77 -0.43
C VAL A 38 6.09 -3.28 -0.80
N ALA A 39 6.43 -4.51 -0.39
CA ALA A 39 7.72 -5.10 -0.70
C ALA A 39 7.99 -5.21 -2.23
N ILE A 40 6.96 -5.53 -3.03
CA ILE A 40 7.09 -5.56 -4.50
C ILE A 40 7.31 -4.14 -5.05
N LEU A 41 6.52 -3.16 -4.61
CA LEU A 41 6.62 -1.79 -5.09
C LEU A 41 7.99 -1.16 -4.76
N GLU A 42 8.49 -1.36 -3.54
CA GLU A 42 9.81 -0.90 -3.12
C GLU A 42 10.93 -1.59 -3.91
N GLN A 43 10.82 -2.91 -4.15
CA GLN A 43 11.76 -3.64 -5.02
C GLN A 43 11.77 -3.10 -6.45
N MET A 44 10.63 -2.60 -6.93
CA MET A 44 10.49 -1.93 -8.23
C MET A 44 10.82 -0.43 -8.18
N ASN A 45 11.56 0.01 -7.16
CA ASN A 45 12.10 1.37 -7.03
C ASN A 45 11.01 2.46 -6.89
N ALA A 46 9.86 2.14 -6.27
CA ALA A 46 8.87 3.14 -5.86
C ALA A 46 9.24 3.76 -4.50
N ASN A 47 8.81 5.01 -4.26
CA ASN A 47 8.89 5.65 -2.94
C ASN A 47 7.57 5.42 -2.21
N VAL A 48 7.52 4.40 -1.36
CA VAL A 48 6.27 3.91 -0.75
C VAL A 48 6.09 4.45 0.66
N LYS A 49 4.89 4.91 0.99
CA LYS A 49 4.45 5.22 2.35
C LYS A 49 3.23 4.37 2.71
N LEU A 50 3.40 3.48 3.67
CA LEU A 50 2.33 2.63 4.21
C LEU A 50 1.84 3.19 5.56
N MET A 51 0.52 3.28 5.72
CA MET A 51 -0.13 3.55 7.00
C MET A 51 -1.15 2.44 7.34
N VAL A 52 -1.06 1.93 8.57
CA VAL A 52 -1.95 0.89 9.08
C VAL A 52 -2.74 1.45 10.26
N TYR A 53 -4.06 1.47 10.13
CA TYR A 53 -4.99 2.02 11.11
C TYR A 53 -5.63 0.91 11.91
N GLN A 54 -5.62 1.01 13.23
CA GLN A 54 -6.23 -0.02 14.08
C GLN A 54 -7.75 0.13 14.11
N ASN A 55 -8.48 -0.93 13.75
CA ASN A 55 -9.94 -1.02 13.83
C ASN A 55 -10.69 0.10 13.06
N ALA A 56 -10.12 0.64 11.98
CA ALA A 56 -10.78 1.63 11.12
C ALA A 56 -11.82 1.00 10.16
N GLY A 57 -11.77 -0.32 10.00
CA GLY A 57 -12.62 -1.07 9.07
C GLY A 57 -12.32 -0.71 7.61
N HIS A 58 -13.23 -1.08 6.72
CA HIS A 58 -13.09 -0.82 5.29
C HIS A 58 -13.63 0.57 4.92
N SER A 59 -12.93 1.61 5.35
CA SER A 59 -13.32 3.01 5.14
C SER A 59 -12.09 3.89 4.90
N ILE A 60 -12.30 5.12 4.41
CA ILE A 60 -11.25 6.12 4.24
C ILE A 60 -11.43 7.18 5.34
N ASN A 61 -10.39 7.40 6.13
CA ASN A 61 -10.39 8.41 7.18
C ASN A 61 -9.77 9.75 6.72
N ARG A 62 -9.90 10.78 7.55
CA ARG A 62 -9.41 12.13 7.20
C ARG A 62 -7.89 12.21 7.10
N GLU A 63 -7.18 11.50 7.97
CA GLU A 63 -5.72 11.48 7.99
C GLU A 63 -5.15 10.85 6.72
N GLU A 64 -5.77 9.78 6.20
CA GLU A 64 -5.41 9.19 4.90
C GLU A 64 -5.49 10.20 3.76
N ILE A 65 -6.56 11.00 3.73
CA ILE A 65 -6.76 12.05 2.72
C ILE A 65 -5.66 13.11 2.84
N ASP A 66 -5.37 13.56 4.06
CA ASP A 66 -4.36 14.58 4.31
C ASP A 66 -2.95 14.08 3.93
N LEU A 67 -2.62 12.83 4.27
CA LEU A 67 -1.35 12.20 3.92
C LEU A 67 -1.20 11.96 2.41
N ALA A 68 -2.28 11.56 1.72
CA ALA A 68 -2.26 11.41 0.27
C ALA A 68 -1.99 12.75 -0.42
N ASN A 69 -2.62 13.83 0.07
CA ASN A 69 -2.39 15.18 -0.44
C ASN A 69 -0.98 15.71 -0.16
N GLU A 70 -0.33 15.28 0.94
CA GLU A 70 1.02 15.72 1.28
C GLU A 70 2.10 14.90 0.55
N PHE A 71 1.88 13.59 0.41
CA PHE A 71 2.94 12.67 -0.03
C PHE A 71 2.95 12.42 -1.53
N VAL A 72 1.78 12.44 -2.17
CA VAL A 72 1.64 12.10 -3.60
C VAL A 72 1.56 13.34 -4.50
N LEU A 73 0.92 14.42 -4.02
CA LEU A 73 0.75 15.67 -4.77
C LEU A 73 1.88 16.67 -4.50
#